data_AF-A0A2S0NAP9-F1
#
_entry.id   AF-A0A2S0NAP9-F1
#
_cell.length_a   1.000
_cell.length_b   1.000
_cell.length_c   1.000
_cell.angle_alpha   90.00
_cell.angle_beta   90.00
_cell.angle_gamma   90.00
#
_symmetry.space_group_name_H-M   'P 1'
#
loop_
_entity.id
_entity.type
_entity.pdbx_description
1 polymer ?
#
loop_
_entity_poly.entity_id
_entity_poly.type
_entity_poly.pdbx_seq_one_letter_code
_entity_poly.pdbx_strand_id
1 'polypeptide(L)'
;MKITLDIGKLVEQGRLTPEEAARLQTLAAETTGSLAMNMLIGFGVVAVALGVMGLVPEPMVAVVLGAILGGVGLGFLLKGEQAWSVLAQIVVLAGALLLAGGVMFLTKGSVPALLAVTAIFAGAGIAARSGLLVALAVLALSATIGARTGYMHATYFLAIRQPAMTVLMFSGLAIAAYQASKVVRADLSRLAIIAARTALLLVNFGFWIGSLWGDRLTWFVEPASTSRYAPVIPAFAFSVAWLVAIVGAGIWAARANRPWVLNLAAVFGAIHFYTQWFEKLGATPFTVLVAGITTLALAVGIWKYNQGKTIAA
;
A
#
# COMPACT_ATOMS: atom_id res chain seq x y z
N MET A 1 -15.19 -6.73 -9.57
CA MET A 1 -15.44 -5.38 -9.00
C MET A 1 -16.31 -5.54 -7.76
N LYS A 2 -15.98 -4.91 -6.62
CA LYS A 2 -16.82 -4.94 -5.42
C LYS A 2 -17.71 -3.70 -5.41
N ILE A 3 -19.01 -3.87 -5.28
CA ILE A 3 -20.01 -2.79 -5.21
C ILE A 3 -20.44 -2.69 -3.74
N THR A 4 -20.48 -1.48 -3.19
CA THR A 4 -20.98 -1.22 -1.84
C THR A 4 -22.39 -0.64 -1.96
N LEU A 5 -23.37 -1.30 -1.35
CA LEU A 5 -24.75 -0.88 -1.33
C LEU A 5 -25.19 -0.72 0.13
N ASP A 6 -26.00 0.30 0.40
CA ASP A 6 -26.71 0.42 1.67
C ASP A 6 -27.97 -0.47 1.61
N ILE A 7 -27.84 -1.70 2.08
CA ILE A 7 -28.92 -2.70 2.01
C ILE A 7 -30.13 -2.25 2.83
N GLY A 8 -29.93 -1.61 3.99
CA GLY A 8 -31.03 -1.12 4.83
C GLY A 8 -31.84 -0.04 4.12
N LYS A 9 -31.16 0.95 3.55
CA LYS A 9 -31.80 2.00 2.76
C LYS A 9 -32.53 1.46 1.53
N LEU A 10 -32.00 0.42 0.88
CA LEU A 10 -32.67 -0.21 -0.27
C LEU A 10 -33.93 -0.97 0.12
N VAL A 11 -33.99 -1.55 1.33
CA VAL A 11 -35.21 -2.14 1.88
C VAL A 11 -36.23 -1.06 2.23
N GLU A 12 -35.80 0.03 2.90
CA GLU A 12 -36.67 1.18 3.21
C GLU A 12 -37.27 1.81 1.95
N GLN A 13 -36.49 1.88 0.87
CA GLN A 13 -36.93 2.40 -0.43
C GLN A 13 -37.77 1.39 -1.25
N GLY A 14 -38.04 0.19 -0.72
CA GLY A 14 -38.79 -0.86 -1.42
C GLY A 14 -38.07 -1.44 -2.65
N ARG A 15 -36.75 -1.22 -2.78
CA ARG A 15 -35.94 -1.71 -3.90
C ARG A 15 -35.36 -3.11 -3.68
N LEU A 16 -35.41 -3.61 -2.45
CA LEU A 16 -35.04 -4.97 -2.05
C LEU A 16 -36.07 -5.52 -1.07
N THR A 17 -36.37 -6.81 -1.14
CA THR A 17 -37.16 -7.47 -0.09
C THR A 17 -36.29 -7.75 1.15
N PRO A 18 -36.88 -7.87 2.35
CA PRO A 18 -36.13 -8.26 3.56
C PRO A 18 -35.41 -9.61 3.42
N GLU A 19 -35.99 -10.55 2.65
CA GLU A 19 -35.43 -11.87 2.39
C GLU A 19 -34.21 -11.81 1.46
N GLU A 20 -34.27 -11.00 0.40
CA GLU A 20 -33.13 -10.74 -0.48
C GLU A 20 -32.00 -10.01 0.27
N ALA A 21 -32.36 -9.06 1.12
CA ALA A 21 -31.42 -8.36 1.99
C ALA A 21 -30.69 -9.34 2.93
N ALA A 22 -31.42 -10.25 3.57
CA ALA A 22 -30.84 -11.29 4.44
C ALA A 22 -29.87 -12.20 3.66
N ARG A 23 -30.26 -12.66 2.46
CA ARG A 23 -29.39 -13.48 1.60
C ARG A 23 -28.09 -12.74 1.22
N LEU A 24 -28.18 -11.48 0.82
CA LEU A 24 -27.01 -10.65 0.48
C LEU A 24 -26.11 -10.43 1.69
N GLN A 25 -26.69 -10.25 2.88
CA GLN A 25 -25.95 -10.13 4.13
C GLN A 25 -25.20 -11.43 4.47
N THR A 26 -25.81 -12.61 4.30
CA THR A 26 -25.14 -13.90 4.51
C THR A 26 -23.93 -14.06 3.59
N LEU A 27 -24.09 -13.79 2.28
CA LEU A 27 -23.00 -13.85 1.30
C LEU A 27 -21.87 -12.85 1.61
N ALA A 28 -22.23 -11.66 2.13
CA ALA A 28 -21.25 -10.65 2.55
C ALA A 28 -20.53 -11.03 3.86
N ALA A 29 -21.21 -11.69 4.80
CA ALA A 29 -20.67 -12.11 6.08
C ALA A 29 -19.58 -13.18 5.92
N GLU A 30 -19.80 -14.16 5.04
CA GLU A 30 -18.78 -15.18 4.67
C GLU A 30 -17.48 -14.52 4.19
N THR A 31 -17.61 -13.47 3.39
CA THR A 31 -16.46 -12.70 2.89
C THR A 31 -15.75 -11.91 4.01
N THR A 32 -16.50 -11.35 4.96
CA THR A 32 -15.96 -10.47 6.01
C THR A 32 -15.28 -11.25 7.13
N GLY A 33 -15.87 -12.37 7.58
CA GLY A 33 -15.24 -13.26 8.56
C GLY A 33 -13.91 -13.84 8.05
N SER A 34 -13.85 -14.19 6.76
CA SER A 34 -12.60 -14.63 6.12
C SER A 34 -11.52 -13.54 6.11
N LEU A 35 -11.89 -12.26 6.03
CA LEU A 35 -10.93 -11.15 6.00
C LEU A 35 -10.23 -10.97 7.35
N ALA A 36 -10.98 -10.95 8.45
CA ALA A 36 -10.42 -10.80 9.79
C ALA A 36 -9.47 -11.95 10.13
N MET A 37 -9.87 -13.18 9.84
CA MET A 37 -9.02 -14.36 10.00
C MET A 37 -7.74 -14.27 9.17
N ASN A 38 -7.85 -13.88 7.89
CA ASN A 38 -6.69 -13.69 7.02
C ASN A 38 -5.73 -12.61 7.54
N MET A 39 -6.25 -11.54 8.14
CA MET A 39 -5.41 -10.50 8.77
C MET A 39 -4.66 -11.04 9.98
N LEU A 40 -5.35 -11.73 10.90
CA LEU A 40 -4.73 -12.32 12.09
C LEU A 40 -3.67 -13.35 11.72
N ILE A 41 -3.96 -14.23 10.76
CA ILE A 41 -2.98 -15.18 10.23
C ILE A 41 -1.79 -14.45 9.62
N GLY A 42 -2.03 -13.43 8.78
CA GLY A 42 -0.96 -12.65 8.18
C GLY A 42 -0.04 -12.00 9.21
N PHE A 43 -0.60 -11.31 10.20
CA PHE A 43 0.18 -10.70 11.28
C PHE A 43 0.89 -11.73 12.15
N GLY A 44 0.22 -12.84 12.50
CA GLY A 44 0.80 -13.94 13.25
C GLY A 44 2.00 -14.56 12.53
N VAL A 45 1.88 -14.80 11.23
CA VAL A 45 2.99 -15.35 10.42
C VAL A 45 4.15 -14.38 10.31
N VAL A 46 3.89 -13.07 10.15
CA VAL A 46 4.93 -12.04 10.19
C VAL A 46 5.63 -12.04 11.56
N ALA A 47 4.88 -12.08 12.66
CA ALA A 47 5.44 -12.11 14.01
C ALA A 47 6.30 -13.37 14.24
N VAL A 48 5.84 -14.55 13.80
CA VAL A 48 6.61 -15.80 13.87
C VAL A 48 7.88 -15.70 13.04
N ALA A 49 7.83 -15.20 11.81
CA ALA A 49 9.01 -15.05 10.97
C ALA A 49 10.04 -14.08 11.57
N LEU A 50 9.59 -12.94 12.10
CA LEU A 50 10.45 -11.98 12.81
C LEU A 50 11.04 -12.60 14.10
N GLY A 51 10.23 -13.33 14.86
CA GLY A 51 10.66 -14.00 16.10
C GLY A 51 11.72 -15.08 15.83
N VAL A 52 11.51 -15.91 14.81
CA VAL A 52 12.50 -16.90 14.36
C VAL A 52 13.78 -16.21 13.92
N MET A 53 13.72 -15.11 13.15
CA MET A 53 14.92 -14.35 12.80
C MET A 53 15.65 -13.76 14.01
N GLY A 54 14.93 -13.40 15.08
CA GLY A 54 15.53 -12.94 16.33
C GLY A 54 16.16 -14.06 17.16
N LEU A 55 15.67 -15.30 17.03
CA LEU A 55 16.15 -16.48 17.76
C LEU A 55 17.28 -17.21 17.04
N VAL A 56 17.29 -17.17 15.71
CA VAL A 56 18.28 -17.88 14.90
C VAL A 56 19.60 -17.10 14.92
N PRO A 57 20.72 -17.71 15.36
CA PRO A 57 21.99 -17.00 15.53
C PRO A 57 22.66 -16.63 14.20
N GLU A 58 22.43 -17.42 13.14
CA GLU A 58 23.06 -17.21 11.83
C GLU A 58 22.03 -16.91 10.74
N PRO A 59 22.17 -15.79 9.99
CA PRO A 59 21.24 -15.44 8.90
C PRO A 59 21.11 -16.52 7.81
N MET A 60 22.15 -17.34 7.59
CA MET A 60 22.11 -18.45 6.64
C MET A 60 21.09 -19.53 7.04
N VAL A 61 20.92 -19.78 8.34
CA VAL A 61 19.92 -20.73 8.84
C VAL A 61 18.51 -20.23 8.50
N ALA A 62 18.24 -18.92 8.62
CA ALA A 62 16.96 -18.34 8.21
C ALA A 62 16.71 -18.48 6.69
N VAL A 63 17.75 -18.34 5.86
CA VAL A 63 17.67 -18.58 4.41
C VAL A 63 17.31 -20.04 4.11
N VAL A 64 18.02 -21.00 4.71
CA VAL A 64 17.80 -22.43 4.49
C VAL A 64 16.42 -22.85 4.97
N LEU A 65 16.04 -22.47 6.19
CA LEU A 65 14.70 -22.75 6.73
C LEU A 65 13.61 -22.12 5.88
N GLY A 66 13.79 -20.86 5.45
CA GLY A 66 12.86 -20.17 4.57
C GLY A 66 12.69 -20.87 3.22
N ALA A 67 13.79 -21.33 2.62
CA ALA A 67 13.77 -22.08 1.36
C ALA A 67 13.08 -23.44 1.51
N ILE A 68 13.35 -24.19 2.59
CA ILE A 68 12.71 -25.48 2.87
C ILE A 68 11.20 -25.30 3.06
N LEU A 69 10.79 -24.38 3.94
CA LEU A 69 9.38 -24.11 4.21
C LEU A 69 8.67 -23.63 2.93
N GLY A 70 9.26 -22.67 2.21
CA GLY A 70 8.72 -22.18 0.95
C GLY A 70 8.56 -23.30 -0.08
N GLY A 71 9.56 -24.16 -0.24
CA GLY A 71 9.51 -25.30 -1.15
C GLY A 71 8.43 -26.32 -0.78
N VAL A 72 8.32 -26.68 0.49
CA VAL A 72 7.28 -27.60 1.00
C VAL A 72 5.89 -27.02 0.77
N GLY A 73 5.67 -25.75 1.13
CA GLY A 73 4.40 -25.07 0.93
C GLY A 73 4.01 -24.98 -0.55
N LEU A 74 4.97 -24.65 -1.43
CA LEU A 74 4.75 -24.64 -2.88
C LEU A 74 4.41 -26.04 -3.40
N GLY A 75 5.09 -27.08 -2.91
CA GLY A 75 4.80 -28.47 -3.25
C GLY A 75 3.36 -28.86 -2.94
N PHE A 76 2.84 -28.47 -1.77
CA PHE A 76 1.44 -28.69 -1.42
C PHE A 76 0.47 -27.92 -2.32
N LEU A 77 0.77 -26.66 -2.65
CA LEU A 77 -0.07 -25.87 -3.56
C LEU A 77 -0.13 -26.47 -4.96
N LEU A 78 1.00 -26.98 -5.48
CA LEU A 78 1.08 -27.59 -6.81
C LEU A 78 0.32 -28.92 -6.90
N LYS A 79 0.21 -29.66 -5.79
CA LYS A 79 -0.58 -30.89 -5.72
C LYS A 79 -2.10 -30.64 -5.72
N GLY A 80 -2.54 -29.43 -5.40
CA GLY A 80 -3.95 -29.03 -5.53
C GLY A 80 -4.91 -29.65 -4.50
N GLU A 81 -4.41 -30.27 -3.43
CA GLU A 81 -5.25 -30.86 -2.40
C GLU A 81 -5.92 -29.77 -1.54
N GLN A 82 -7.25 -29.68 -1.59
CA GLN A 82 -8.01 -28.64 -0.89
C GLN A 82 -7.84 -28.70 0.64
N ALA A 83 -7.69 -29.89 1.21
CA ALA A 83 -7.54 -30.11 2.65
C ALA A 83 -6.35 -29.37 3.27
N TRP A 84 -5.27 -29.18 2.48
CA TRP A 84 -4.03 -28.56 2.94
C TRP A 84 -3.84 -27.14 2.45
N SER A 85 -4.81 -26.58 1.71
CA SER A 85 -4.66 -25.30 1.02
C SER A 85 -4.30 -24.14 1.95
N VAL A 86 -4.95 -24.04 3.11
CA VAL A 86 -4.69 -22.98 4.10
C VAL A 86 -3.30 -23.14 4.73
N LEU A 87 -2.94 -24.36 5.15
CA LEU A 87 -1.63 -24.66 5.69
C LEU A 87 -0.52 -24.34 4.67
N ALA A 88 -0.71 -24.75 3.42
CA ALA A 88 0.24 -24.51 2.34
C ALA A 88 0.46 -23.01 2.13
N GLN A 89 -0.59 -22.19 2.13
CA GLN A 89 -0.48 -20.73 2.02
C GLN A 89 0.29 -20.11 3.20
N ILE A 90 0.01 -20.56 4.43
CA ILE A 90 0.71 -20.12 5.65
C ILE A 90 2.20 -20.46 5.56
N VAL A 91 2.52 -21.69 5.15
CA VAL A 91 3.89 -22.18 5.05
C VAL A 91 4.67 -21.46 3.95
N VAL A 92 4.06 -21.19 2.79
CA VAL A 92 4.68 -20.36 1.74
C VAL A 92 4.92 -18.93 2.22
N LEU A 93 3.95 -18.34 2.91
CA LEU A 93 4.09 -17.00 3.48
C LEU A 93 5.25 -16.93 4.48
N ALA A 94 5.29 -17.86 5.44
CA ALA A 94 6.36 -17.95 6.43
C ALA A 94 7.74 -18.17 5.77
N GLY A 95 7.82 -19.12 4.84
CA GLY A 95 9.05 -19.44 4.12
C GLY A 95 9.58 -18.26 3.31
N ALA A 96 8.71 -17.55 2.58
CA ALA A 96 9.08 -16.37 1.81
C ALA A 96 9.61 -15.24 2.72
N LEU A 97 8.97 -14.99 3.86
CA LEU A 97 9.40 -13.96 4.81
C LEU A 97 10.75 -14.29 5.45
N LEU A 98 10.97 -15.54 5.88
CA LEU A 98 12.24 -15.99 6.45
C LEU A 98 13.37 -15.95 5.43
N LEU A 99 13.11 -16.43 4.22
CA LEU A 99 14.08 -16.40 3.13
C LEU A 99 14.47 -14.96 2.80
N ALA A 100 13.48 -14.08 2.62
CA ALA A 100 13.73 -12.68 2.33
C ALA A 100 14.50 -11.98 3.45
N GLY A 101 14.10 -12.19 4.70
CA GLY A 101 14.77 -11.62 5.85
C GLY A 101 16.21 -12.10 5.99
N GLY A 102 16.46 -13.41 5.87
CA GLY A 102 17.81 -13.97 5.89
C GLY A 102 18.71 -13.42 4.78
N VAL A 103 18.19 -13.31 3.56
CA VAL A 103 18.91 -12.70 2.42
C VAL A 103 19.25 -11.23 2.72
N MET A 104 18.30 -10.46 3.28
CA MET A 104 18.53 -9.06 3.63
C MET A 104 19.61 -8.88 4.68
N PHE A 105 19.65 -9.75 5.70
CA PHE A 105 20.68 -9.73 6.73
C PHE A 105 22.06 -10.10 6.18
N LEU A 106 22.17 -11.18 5.38
CA LEU A 106 23.44 -11.62 4.79
C LEU A 106 24.06 -10.56 3.87
N THR A 107 23.22 -9.90 3.08
CA THR A 107 23.65 -8.98 2.02
C THR A 107 23.69 -7.52 2.47
N LYS A 108 23.33 -7.24 3.74
CA LYS A 108 23.20 -5.90 4.31
C LYS A 108 22.28 -4.98 3.48
N GLY A 109 21.27 -5.56 2.83
CA GLY A 109 20.29 -4.83 2.02
C GLY A 109 20.84 -4.21 0.74
N SER A 110 21.74 -4.90 0.05
CA SER A 110 22.22 -4.47 -1.27
C SER A 110 21.08 -4.39 -2.30
N VAL A 111 21.23 -3.54 -3.33
CA VAL A 111 20.21 -3.39 -4.38
C VAL A 111 19.88 -4.72 -5.08
N PRO A 112 20.87 -5.56 -5.48
CA PRO A 112 20.56 -6.87 -6.05
C PRO A 112 19.76 -7.77 -5.10
N ALA A 113 20.06 -7.74 -3.80
CA ALA A 113 19.32 -8.52 -2.82
C ALA A 113 17.87 -8.04 -2.68
N LEU A 114 17.64 -6.72 -2.66
CA LEU A 114 16.29 -6.16 -2.63
C LEU A 114 15.47 -6.52 -3.89
N LEU A 115 16.11 -6.56 -5.06
CA LEU A 115 15.48 -7.04 -6.29
C LEU A 115 15.15 -8.54 -6.21
N ALA A 116 16.07 -9.36 -5.66
CA ALA A 116 15.82 -10.79 -5.44
C ALA A 116 14.66 -11.01 -4.45
N VAL A 117 14.63 -10.28 -3.34
CA VAL A 117 13.53 -10.31 -2.35
C VAL A 117 12.21 -9.88 -2.98
N THR A 118 12.22 -8.84 -3.82
CA THR A 118 11.05 -8.40 -4.58
C THR A 118 10.53 -9.52 -5.47
N ALA A 119 11.42 -10.22 -6.20
CA ALA A 119 11.05 -11.34 -7.05
C ALA A 119 10.51 -12.53 -6.24
N ILE A 120 11.13 -12.86 -5.09
CA ILE A 120 10.66 -13.90 -4.17
C ILE A 120 9.24 -13.60 -3.69
N PHE A 121 9.00 -12.39 -3.19
CA PHE A 121 7.67 -11.97 -2.71
C PHE A 121 6.63 -11.93 -3.84
N ALA A 122 6.98 -11.42 -5.02
CA ALA A 122 6.07 -11.40 -6.16
C ALA A 122 5.72 -12.82 -6.62
N GLY A 123 6.71 -13.70 -6.80
CA GLY A 123 6.52 -15.08 -7.23
C GLY A 123 5.71 -15.89 -6.22
N ALA A 124 6.11 -15.87 -4.94
CA ALA A 124 5.40 -16.56 -3.87
C ALA A 124 3.99 -15.98 -3.66
N GLY A 125 3.83 -14.66 -3.77
CA GLY A 125 2.53 -13.98 -3.69
C GLY A 125 1.58 -14.38 -4.81
N ILE A 126 2.08 -14.53 -6.04
CA ILE A 126 1.29 -15.03 -7.17
C ILE A 126 0.94 -16.50 -6.96
N ALA A 127 1.91 -17.35 -6.61
CA ALA A 127 1.69 -18.79 -6.42
C ALA A 127 0.70 -19.09 -5.29
N ALA A 128 0.85 -18.43 -4.14
CA ALA A 128 -0.01 -18.61 -2.96
C ALA A 128 -1.27 -17.72 -2.97
N ARG A 129 -1.50 -16.94 -4.03
CA ARG A 129 -2.59 -15.93 -4.11
C ARG A 129 -2.60 -14.97 -2.90
N SER A 130 -1.42 -14.65 -2.38
CA SER A 130 -1.24 -13.83 -1.18
C SER A 130 -1.10 -12.35 -1.53
N GLY A 131 -2.13 -11.58 -1.18
CA GLY A 131 -2.11 -10.12 -1.30
C GLY A 131 -1.04 -9.46 -0.42
N LEU A 132 -0.75 -10.03 0.75
CA LEU A 132 0.28 -9.53 1.66
C LEU A 132 1.67 -9.59 1.01
N LEU A 133 2.05 -10.74 0.44
CA LEU A 133 3.34 -10.88 -0.25
C LEU A 133 3.44 -9.96 -1.47
N VAL A 134 2.36 -9.80 -2.23
CA VAL A 134 2.35 -8.86 -3.37
C VAL A 134 2.54 -7.42 -2.91
N ALA A 135 1.91 -7.00 -1.81
CA ALA A 135 2.14 -5.67 -1.24
C ALA A 135 3.60 -5.53 -0.75
N LEU A 136 4.13 -6.53 -0.05
CA LEU A 136 5.53 -6.55 0.39
C LEU A 136 6.52 -6.53 -0.78
N ALA A 137 6.20 -7.15 -1.92
CA ALA A 137 7.02 -7.07 -3.12
C ALA A 137 7.13 -5.63 -3.63
N VAL A 138 6.02 -4.90 -3.69
CA VAL A 138 6.01 -3.49 -4.10
C VAL A 138 6.79 -2.62 -3.10
N LEU A 139 6.67 -2.89 -1.80
CA LEU A 139 7.44 -2.20 -0.77
C LEU A 139 8.94 -2.51 -0.83
N ALA A 140 9.31 -3.78 -1.04
CA ALA A 140 10.70 -4.19 -1.22
C ALA A 140 11.32 -3.55 -2.48
N LEU A 141 10.54 -3.43 -3.56
CA LEU A 141 10.97 -2.73 -4.77
C LEU A 141 11.26 -1.25 -4.45
N SER A 142 10.46 -0.61 -3.61
CA SER A 142 10.67 0.80 -3.25
C SER A 142 11.98 1.03 -2.49
N ALA A 143 12.42 0.04 -1.71
CA ALA A 143 13.69 0.12 -1.00
C ALA A 143 14.90 0.12 -1.96
N THR A 144 14.76 -0.40 -3.18
CA THR A 144 15.84 -0.37 -4.20
C THR A 144 16.22 1.06 -4.62
N ILE A 145 15.27 1.99 -4.55
CA ILE A 145 15.47 3.41 -4.86
C ILE A 145 15.57 4.28 -3.60
N GLY A 146 15.78 3.64 -2.44
CA GLY A 146 16.11 4.32 -1.19
C GLY A 146 14.92 4.67 -0.30
N ALA A 147 13.77 4.00 -0.45
CA ALA A 147 12.75 4.01 0.59
C ALA A 147 13.24 3.25 1.83
N ARG A 148 13.06 3.84 3.02
CA ARG A 148 13.48 3.24 4.29
C ARG A 148 12.49 3.59 5.39
N THR A 149 12.39 2.70 6.37
CA THR A 149 11.67 2.95 7.62
C THR A 149 12.60 2.78 8.81
N GLY A 150 12.33 3.50 9.89
CA GLY A 150 13.10 3.42 11.13
C GLY A 150 12.22 3.56 12.35
N TYR A 151 12.73 3.15 13.50
CA TYR A 151 12.09 3.33 14.80
C TYR A 151 13.13 3.84 15.80
N MET A 152 12.84 4.93 16.49
CA MET A 152 13.60 5.37 17.66
C MET A 152 12.64 5.86 18.74
N HIS A 153 12.72 5.29 19.95
CA HIS A 153 11.96 5.70 21.15
C HIS A 153 10.52 6.17 20.86
N ALA A 154 9.62 5.24 20.53
CA ALA A 154 8.22 5.49 20.21
C ALA A 154 7.96 6.37 18.96
N THR A 155 8.98 6.69 18.17
CA THR A 155 8.87 7.45 16.92
C THR A 155 9.17 6.56 15.73
N TYR A 156 8.26 6.57 14.75
CA TYR A 156 8.44 5.89 13.48
C TYR A 156 8.86 6.89 12.41
N PHE A 157 9.89 6.53 11.64
CA PHE A 157 10.42 7.35 10.56
C PHE A 157 10.16 6.67 9.22
N LEU A 158 9.79 7.48 8.24
CA LEU A 158 9.75 7.12 6.84
C LEU A 158 10.71 8.05 6.10
N ALA A 159 11.59 7.48 5.28
CA ALA A 159 12.50 8.24 4.43
C ALA A 159 12.35 7.77 2.98
N ILE A 160 12.24 8.73 2.06
CA ILE A 160 12.29 8.49 0.62
C ILE A 160 13.48 9.28 0.07
N ARG A 161 14.56 8.59 -0.29
CA ARG A 161 15.79 9.25 -0.74
C ARG A 161 15.64 9.95 -2.10
N GLN A 162 14.83 9.38 -3.00
CA GLN A 162 14.57 9.91 -4.34
C GLN A 162 13.06 10.10 -4.56
N PRO A 163 12.47 11.19 -4.05
CA PRO A 163 11.04 11.50 -4.21
C PRO A 163 10.53 11.45 -5.65
N ALA A 164 11.20 12.09 -6.61
CA ALA A 164 10.76 12.15 -8.00
C ALA A 164 10.76 10.76 -8.65
N MET A 165 11.85 10.00 -8.45
CA MET A 165 11.95 8.64 -8.96
C MET A 165 10.87 7.73 -8.38
N THR A 166 10.57 7.89 -7.09
CA THR A 166 9.49 7.17 -6.42
C THR A 166 8.14 7.50 -7.04
N VAL A 167 7.82 8.78 -7.22
CA VAL A 167 6.57 9.21 -7.87
C VAL A 167 6.46 8.62 -9.29
N LEU A 168 7.52 8.74 -10.10
CA LEU A 168 7.51 8.29 -11.49
C LEU A 168 7.37 6.77 -11.62
N MET A 169 8.25 6.00 -10.98
CA MET A 169 8.27 4.54 -11.08
C MET A 169 6.99 3.91 -10.53
N PHE A 170 6.52 4.37 -9.37
CA PHE A 170 5.33 3.80 -8.76
C PHE A 170 4.03 4.29 -9.41
N SER A 171 4.01 5.45 -10.07
CA SER A 171 2.89 5.81 -10.94
C SER A 171 2.82 4.89 -12.16
N GLY A 172 3.98 4.63 -12.80
CA GLY A 172 4.08 3.68 -13.91
C GLY A 172 3.64 2.27 -13.49
N LEU A 173 4.14 1.77 -12.36
CA LEU A 173 3.75 0.47 -11.81
C LEU A 173 2.26 0.42 -11.46
N ALA A 174 1.71 1.48 -10.87
CA ALA A 174 0.28 1.54 -10.56
C ALA A 174 -0.59 1.43 -11.81
N ILE A 175 -0.23 2.15 -12.87
CA ILE A 175 -0.92 2.10 -14.16
C ILE A 175 -0.77 0.71 -14.77
N ALA A 176 0.45 0.18 -14.86
CA ALA A 176 0.71 -1.14 -15.45
C ALA A 176 -0.05 -2.26 -14.73
N ALA A 177 0.00 -2.28 -13.40
CA ALA A 177 -0.72 -3.26 -12.59
C ALA A 177 -2.25 -3.09 -12.70
N TYR A 178 -2.75 -1.86 -12.78
CA TYR A 178 -4.17 -1.61 -13.02
C TYR A 178 -4.61 -2.09 -14.40
N GLN A 179 -3.83 -1.86 -15.46
CA GLN A 179 -4.18 -2.34 -16.80
C GLN A 179 -4.09 -3.87 -16.88
N ALA A 180 -3.06 -4.47 -16.28
CA ALA A 180 -2.95 -5.91 -16.15
C ALA A 180 -4.18 -6.53 -15.45
N SER A 181 -4.71 -5.86 -14.41
CA SER A 181 -5.89 -6.35 -13.69
C SER A 181 -7.16 -6.49 -14.55
N LYS A 182 -7.22 -5.84 -15.71
CA LYS A 182 -8.36 -5.91 -16.63
C LYS A 182 -8.31 -7.12 -17.57
N VAL A 183 -7.13 -7.71 -17.76
CA VAL A 183 -6.92 -8.78 -18.76
C VAL A 183 -6.61 -10.14 -18.12
N VAL A 184 -6.15 -10.17 -16.88
CA VAL A 184 -5.85 -11.43 -16.17
C VAL A 184 -7.09 -12.05 -15.53
N ARG A 185 -7.00 -13.34 -15.19
CA ARG A 185 -8.02 -14.08 -14.44
C ARG A 185 -8.40 -13.37 -13.12
N ALA A 186 -9.63 -13.59 -12.64
CA ALA A 186 -10.19 -12.86 -11.49
C ALA A 186 -9.33 -12.96 -10.20
N ASP A 187 -8.72 -14.11 -9.96
CA ASP A 187 -7.82 -14.36 -8.84
C ASP A 187 -6.53 -13.53 -8.92
N LEU A 188 -5.93 -13.45 -10.11
CA LEU A 188 -4.75 -12.61 -10.39
C LEU A 188 -5.11 -11.12 -10.48
N SER A 189 -6.32 -10.79 -10.93
CA SER A 189 -6.81 -9.42 -11.05
C SER A 189 -6.82 -8.74 -9.68
N ARG A 190 -7.25 -9.47 -8.64
CA ARG A 190 -7.18 -9.01 -7.25
C ARG A 190 -5.75 -8.65 -6.83
N LEU A 191 -4.77 -9.49 -7.14
CA LEU A 191 -3.36 -9.25 -6.80
C LEU A 191 -2.80 -8.04 -7.53
N ALA A 192 -3.10 -7.91 -8.83
CA ALA A 192 -2.70 -6.76 -9.63
C ALA A 192 -3.29 -5.44 -9.08
N ILE A 193 -4.55 -5.46 -8.63
CA ILE A 193 -5.15 -4.30 -7.95
C ILE A 193 -4.45 -4.00 -6.62
N ILE A 194 -4.05 -5.00 -5.84
CA ILE A 194 -3.29 -4.79 -4.59
C ILE A 194 -1.92 -4.16 -4.88
N ALA A 195 -1.23 -4.64 -5.91
CA ALA A 195 0.02 -4.05 -6.36
C ALA A 195 -0.17 -2.58 -6.78
N ALA A 196 -1.20 -2.30 -7.59
CA ALA A 196 -1.52 -0.95 -8.04
C ALA A 196 -1.81 0.01 -6.87
N ARG A 197 -2.58 -0.45 -5.88
CA ARG A 197 -2.92 0.31 -4.68
C ARG A 197 -1.71 0.59 -3.79
N THR A 198 -0.86 -0.42 -3.59
CA THR A 198 0.39 -0.26 -2.83
C THR A 198 1.35 0.69 -3.53
N ALA A 199 1.39 0.66 -4.87
CA ALA A 199 2.17 1.60 -5.66
C ALA A 199 1.64 3.04 -5.51
N LEU A 200 0.32 3.26 -5.58
CA LEU A 200 -0.28 4.58 -5.33
C LEU A 200 0.00 5.12 -3.92
N LEU A 201 0.08 4.24 -2.91
CA LEU A 201 0.52 4.63 -1.57
C LEU A 201 1.94 5.19 -1.60
N LEU A 202 2.87 4.51 -2.28
CA LEU A 202 4.26 4.96 -2.42
C LEU A 202 4.40 6.24 -3.24
N VAL A 203 3.57 6.45 -4.27
CA VAL A 203 3.51 7.71 -5.01
C VAL A 203 3.22 8.87 -4.06
N ASN A 204 2.25 8.71 -3.15
CA ASN A 204 1.94 9.73 -2.17
C ASN A 204 3.07 9.94 -1.15
N PHE A 205 3.78 8.89 -0.73
CA PHE A 205 4.97 9.06 0.10
C PHE A 205 6.11 9.79 -0.63
N GLY A 206 6.30 9.53 -1.92
CA GLY A 206 7.23 10.28 -2.76
C GLY A 206 6.87 11.76 -2.78
N PHE A 207 5.61 12.10 -3.07
CA PHE A 207 5.16 13.50 -3.02
C PHE A 207 5.26 14.12 -1.63
N TRP A 208 4.94 13.38 -0.57
CA TRP A 208 4.96 13.90 0.79
C TRP A 208 6.38 14.32 1.21
N ILE A 209 7.34 13.41 1.09
CA ILE A 209 8.74 13.69 1.40
C ILE A 209 9.28 14.77 0.44
N GLY A 210 8.97 14.69 -0.87
CA GLY A 210 9.37 15.70 -1.84
C GLY A 210 8.81 17.10 -1.54
N SER A 211 7.61 17.20 -0.99
CA SER A 211 6.98 18.49 -0.64
C SER A 211 7.61 19.19 0.55
N LEU A 212 8.38 18.45 1.36
CA LEU A 212 9.11 18.96 2.51
C LEU A 212 10.53 19.39 2.13
N TRP A 213 11.25 18.56 1.38
CA TRP A 213 12.69 18.73 1.15
C TRP A 213 13.11 18.90 -0.32
N GLY A 214 12.19 18.76 -1.27
CA GLY A 214 12.50 18.69 -2.69
C GLY A 214 13.16 17.38 -3.08
N ASP A 215 13.80 17.35 -4.25
CA ASP A 215 14.59 16.20 -4.70
C ASP A 215 15.83 16.67 -5.46
N ARG A 216 16.99 16.11 -5.12
CA ARG A 216 18.22 16.29 -5.90
C ARG A 216 18.34 15.11 -6.83
N LEU A 217 18.28 15.37 -8.13
CA LEU A 217 18.24 14.33 -9.16
C LEU A 217 19.65 13.74 -9.41
N THR A 218 20.17 13.04 -8.40
CA THR A 218 21.50 12.42 -8.40
C THR A 218 21.62 11.24 -9.34
N TRP A 219 20.52 10.76 -9.91
CA TRP A 219 20.49 9.70 -10.91
C TRP A 219 20.88 10.17 -12.33
N PHE A 220 20.95 11.49 -12.56
CA PHE A 220 21.51 12.06 -13.79
C PHE A 220 23.00 12.38 -13.69
N VAL A 221 23.60 12.27 -12.50
CA VAL A 221 24.96 12.74 -12.25
C VAL A 221 25.83 11.58 -11.80
N GLU A 222 27.04 11.53 -12.34
CA GLU A 222 28.02 10.50 -12.04
C GLU A 222 28.36 10.49 -10.53
N PRO A 223 28.34 9.33 -9.83
CA PRO A 223 28.51 9.26 -8.38
C PRO A 223 29.81 9.88 -7.85
N ALA A 224 30.85 9.93 -8.69
CA ALA A 224 32.15 10.50 -8.37
C ALA A 224 32.20 12.04 -8.54
N SER A 225 31.27 12.62 -9.30
CA SER A 225 31.17 14.06 -9.52
C SER A 225 30.13 14.67 -8.57
N THR A 226 30.57 15.67 -7.82
CA THR A 226 29.86 16.32 -6.71
C THR A 226 28.33 16.42 -6.86
N SER A 227 27.61 15.76 -5.95
CA SER A 227 26.16 15.87 -5.72
C SER A 227 25.63 17.31 -5.55
N ARG A 228 26.54 18.27 -5.38
CA ARG A 228 26.27 19.71 -5.28
C ARG A 228 25.68 20.30 -6.55
N TYR A 229 26.04 19.79 -7.74
CA TYR A 229 25.55 20.33 -9.04
C TYR A 229 24.36 19.56 -9.62
N ALA A 230 23.88 18.51 -8.96
CA ALA A 230 22.70 17.79 -9.43
C ALA A 230 21.49 18.74 -9.51
N PRO A 231 20.72 18.72 -10.62
CA PRO A 231 19.49 19.49 -10.73
C PRO A 231 18.58 19.22 -9.54
N VAL A 232 18.00 20.28 -8.99
CA VAL A 232 17.14 20.20 -7.81
C VAL A 232 15.72 20.53 -8.22
N ILE A 233 14.79 19.60 -7.98
CA ILE A 233 13.37 19.90 -8.00
C ILE A 233 13.02 20.52 -6.64
N PRO A 234 12.59 21.80 -6.60
CA PRO A 234 12.31 22.48 -5.34
C PRO A 234 11.09 21.89 -4.65
N ALA A 235 11.05 21.96 -3.31
CA ALA A 235 9.97 21.41 -2.49
C ALA A 235 8.58 21.94 -2.88
N PHE A 236 8.48 23.23 -3.23
CA PHE A 236 7.21 23.82 -3.65
C PHE A 236 6.65 23.18 -4.94
N ALA A 237 7.52 22.72 -5.85
CA ALA A 237 7.08 22.08 -7.09
C ALA A 237 6.39 20.74 -6.78
N PHE A 238 6.93 19.96 -5.84
CA PHE A 238 6.26 18.76 -5.33
C PHE A 238 4.95 19.11 -4.61
N SER A 239 4.95 20.15 -3.78
CA SER A 239 3.76 20.59 -3.04
C SER A 239 2.60 20.93 -3.99
N VAL A 240 2.85 21.77 -5.00
CA VAL A 240 1.86 22.16 -6.01
C VAL A 240 1.45 20.97 -6.89
N ALA A 241 2.41 20.18 -7.38
CA ALA A 241 2.11 19.01 -8.21
C ALA A 241 1.27 17.96 -7.44
N TRP A 242 1.55 17.77 -6.16
CA TRP A 242 0.81 16.84 -5.32
C TRP A 242 -0.62 17.31 -5.09
N LEU A 243 -0.83 18.60 -4.80
CA LEU A 243 -2.16 19.19 -4.69
C LEU A 243 -2.98 18.96 -5.96
N VAL A 244 -2.41 19.27 -7.13
CA VAL A 244 -3.06 19.05 -8.42
C VAL A 244 -3.39 17.57 -8.64
N ALA A 245 -2.44 16.68 -8.32
CA ALA A 245 -2.64 15.23 -8.45
C ALA A 245 -3.74 14.71 -7.51
N ILE A 246 -3.77 15.13 -6.25
CA ILE A 246 -4.79 14.74 -5.26
C ILE A 246 -6.17 15.22 -5.70
N VAL A 247 -6.31 16.49 -6.09
CA VAL A 247 -7.60 17.06 -6.51
C VAL A 247 -8.08 16.39 -7.80
N GLY A 248 -7.20 16.27 -8.80
CA GLY A 248 -7.52 15.61 -10.07
C GLY A 248 -7.93 14.15 -9.89
N ALA A 249 -7.14 13.38 -9.14
CA ALA A 249 -7.43 11.98 -8.84
C ALA A 249 -8.71 11.83 -7.99
N GLY A 250 -8.95 12.73 -7.04
CA GLY A 250 -10.16 12.75 -6.20
C GLY A 250 -11.42 13.02 -7.02
N ILE A 251 -11.41 14.04 -7.90
CA ILE A 251 -12.54 14.33 -8.79
C ILE A 251 -12.80 13.16 -9.74
N TRP A 252 -11.75 12.61 -10.36
CA TRP A 252 -11.87 11.44 -11.22
C TRP A 252 -12.43 10.23 -10.45
N ALA A 253 -11.91 9.95 -9.26
CA ALA A 253 -12.33 8.81 -8.44
C ALA A 253 -13.79 8.95 -8.00
N ALA A 254 -14.24 10.15 -7.66
CA ALA A 254 -15.64 10.42 -7.35
C ALA A 254 -16.55 10.17 -8.57
N ARG A 255 -16.20 10.68 -9.75
CA ARG A 255 -16.97 10.50 -10.99
C ARG A 255 -16.99 9.04 -11.47
N ALA A 256 -15.86 8.34 -11.33
CA ALA A 256 -15.69 6.96 -11.77
C ALA A 256 -16.12 5.93 -10.70
N ASN A 257 -16.73 6.38 -9.59
CA ASN A 257 -17.15 5.56 -8.46
C ASN A 257 -16.03 4.61 -7.96
N ARG A 258 -14.85 5.19 -7.66
CA ARG A 258 -13.65 4.49 -7.18
C ARG A 258 -13.39 4.85 -5.70
N PRO A 259 -14.17 4.32 -4.75
CA PRO A 259 -14.13 4.75 -3.34
C PRO A 259 -12.76 4.57 -2.68
N TRP A 260 -12.01 3.53 -3.05
CA TRP A 260 -10.67 3.33 -2.49
C TRP A 260 -9.70 4.46 -2.89
N VAL A 261 -9.71 4.88 -4.16
CA VAL A 261 -8.83 5.98 -4.64
C VAL A 261 -9.30 7.31 -4.08
N LEU A 262 -10.63 7.50 -3.97
CA LEU A 262 -11.20 8.69 -3.36
C LEU A 262 -10.77 8.83 -1.89
N ASN A 263 -10.85 7.74 -1.12
CA ASN A 263 -10.41 7.72 0.28
C ASN A 263 -8.90 7.98 0.39
N LEU A 264 -8.09 7.38 -0.50
CA LEU A 264 -6.66 7.64 -0.55
C LEU A 264 -6.38 9.13 -0.81
N ALA A 265 -7.04 9.73 -1.79
CA ALA A 265 -6.90 11.15 -2.12
C ALA A 265 -7.36 12.05 -0.96
N ALA A 266 -8.45 11.71 -0.27
CA ALA A 266 -8.92 12.46 0.90
C ALA A 266 -7.92 12.40 2.07
N VAL A 267 -7.41 11.21 2.39
CA VAL A 267 -6.43 11.01 3.47
C VAL A 267 -5.14 11.76 3.15
N PHE A 268 -4.58 11.59 1.96
CA PHE A 268 -3.34 12.28 1.59
C PHE A 268 -3.56 13.78 1.31
N GLY A 269 -4.77 14.20 0.93
CA GLY A 269 -5.17 15.60 0.89
C GLY A 269 -5.13 16.25 2.27
N ALA A 270 -5.64 15.58 3.30
CA ALA A 270 -5.52 16.04 4.67
C ALA A 270 -4.05 16.05 5.13
N ILE A 271 -3.28 15.00 4.87
CA ILE A 271 -1.84 14.95 5.19
C ILE A 271 -1.10 16.10 4.51
N HIS A 272 -1.36 16.34 3.22
CA HIS A 272 -0.77 17.44 2.47
C HIS A 272 -1.12 18.79 3.10
N PHE A 273 -2.40 19.05 3.36
CA PHE A 273 -2.87 20.27 4.00
C PHE A 273 -2.18 20.49 5.36
N TYR A 274 -2.23 19.52 6.27
CA TYR A 274 -1.62 19.65 7.59
C TYR A 274 -0.11 19.80 7.53
N THR A 275 0.56 19.05 6.65
CA THR A 275 2.01 19.17 6.45
C THR A 275 2.36 20.60 6.05
N GLN A 276 1.75 21.12 4.99
CA GLN A 276 2.07 22.46 4.51
C GLN A 276 1.64 23.54 5.51
N TRP A 277 0.52 23.35 6.22
CA TRP A 277 0.06 24.25 7.27
C TRP A 277 1.08 24.40 8.40
N PHE A 278 1.54 23.29 8.98
CA PHE A 278 2.46 23.31 10.11
C PHE A 278 3.88 23.70 9.71
N GLU A 279 4.32 23.39 8.50
CA GLU A 279 5.62 23.85 7.98
C GLU A 279 5.67 25.37 7.78
N LYS A 280 4.53 26.01 7.49
CA LYS A 280 4.48 27.46 7.25
C LYS A 280 4.09 28.27 8.48
N LEU A 281 3.21 27.75 9.33
CA LEU A 281 2.65 28.46 10.46
C LEU A 281 3.17 27.97 11.82
N GLY A 282 3.91 26.86 11.84
CA GLY A 282 4.35 26.19 13.06
C GLY A 282 3.24 25.40 13.74
N ALA A 283 3.63 24.50 14.65
CA ALA A 283 2.71 23.64 15.43
C ALA A 283 2.43 24.23 16.83
N THR A 284 1.78 25.40 16.87
CA THR A 284 1.29 26.01 18.11
C THR A 284 -0.14 25.52 18.41
N PRO A 285 -0.61 25.58 19.67
CA PRO A 285 -2.00 25.21 20.00
C PRO A 285 -3.04 25.97 19.14
N PHE A 286 -2.79 27.26 18.86
CA PHE A 286 -3.67 28.07 18.02
C PHE A 286 -3.69 27.59 16.57
N THR A 287 -2.52 27.33 15.97
CA THR A 287 -2.45 26.87 14.58
C THR A 287 -3.05 25.48 14.40
N VAL A 288 -2.94 24.59 15.41
CA VAL A 288 -3.62 23.29 15.44
C VAL A 288 -5.14 23.46 15.47
N LEU A 289 -5.66 24.32 16.36
CA LEU A 289 -7.09 24.59 16.46
C LEU A 289 -7.66 25.10 15.13
N VAL A 290 -7.01 26.09 14.53
CA VAL A 290 -7.46 26.69 13.26
C VAL A 290 -7.41 25.67 12.11
N ALA A 291 -6.36 24.84 12.03
CA ALA A 291 -6.27 23.78 11.03
C ALA A 291 -7.42 22.76 11.17
N GLY A 292 -7.74 22.37 12.41
CA GLY A 292 -8.85 21.47 12.71
C GLY A 292 -10.20 22.06 12.31
N ILE A 293 -10.50 23.30 12.71
CA ILE A 293 -11.74 23.99 12.34
C ILE A 293 -11.86 24.14 10.83
N THR A 294 -10.77 24.50 10.15
CA THR A 294 -10.75 24.62 8.68
C THR A 294 -11.10 23.30 8.00
N THR A 295 -10.51 22.20 8.47
CA THR A 295 -10.78 20.86 7.94
C THR A 295 -12.23 20.44 8.17
N LEU A 296 -12.79 20.72 9.34
CA LEU A 296 -14.21 20.47 9.64
C LEU A 296 -15.15 21.30 8.75
N ALA A 297 -14.85 22.58 8.54
CA ALA A 297 -15.62 23.45 7.66
C ALA A 297 -15.62 22.93 6.21
N LEU A 298 -14.45 22.50 5.71
CA LEU A 298 -14.33 21.87 4.39
C LEU A 298 -15.14 20.58 4.30
N ALA A 299 -15.09 19.72 5.32
CA ALA A 299 -15.88 18.48 5.36
C ALA A 299 -17.38 18.76 5.30
N VAL A 300 -17.88 19.75 6.06
CA VAL A 300 -19.28 20.19 6.01
C VAL A 300 -19.64 20.75 4.63
N GLY A 301 -18.77 21.54 4.02
CA GLY A 301 -18.97 22.08 2.67
C GLY A 301 -19.12 20.98 1.62
N ILE A 302 -18.24 19.98 1.65
CA ILE A 302 -18.31 18.81 0.75
C ILE A 302 -19.59 18.01 1.00
N TRP A 303 -19.96 17.79 2.26
CA TRP A 303 -21.17 17.06 2.62
C TRP A 303 -22.44 17.76 2.10
N LYS A 304 -22.57 19.07 2.31
CA LYS A 304 -23.70 19.87 1.79
C LYS A 304 -23.78 19.84 0.26
N TYR A 305 -22.63 19.96 -0.42
CA TYR A 305 -22.58 19.86 -1.88
C TYR A 305 -23.08 18.51 -2.40
N ASN A 306 -22.75 17.42 -1.70
CA ASN A 306 -23.19 16.09 -2.08
C ASN A 306 -24.69 15.87 -1.82
N GLN A 307 -25.23 16.43 -0.73
CA GLN A 307 -26.68 16.38 -0.47
C GLN A 307 -27.49 17.06 -1.58
N GLY A 308 -27.02 18.22 -2.07
CA GLY A 308 -27.65 18.94 -3.19
C GLY A 308 -27.66 18.17 -4.52
N LYS A 309 -26.84 17.13 -4.67
CA LYS A 309 -26.84 16.24 -5.85
C LYS A 309 -27.65 14.96 -5.66
N THR A 310 -28.15 14.69 -4.46
CA THR A 310 -28.95 13.50 -4.17
C THR A 310 -30.45 13.75 -4.38
N ILE A 311 -30.82 14.95 -4.89
CA ILE A 311 -32.18 15.32 -5.26
C ILE A 311 -32.19 15.77 -6.73
N ALA A 312 -32.15 14.79 -7.62
CA ALA A 312 -32.82 14.85 -8.92
C ALA A 312 -33.23 13.40 -9.19
N ALA A 313 -34.56 13.21 -9.23
CA ALA A 313 -35.27 11.94 -9.30
C ALA A 313 -34.84 11.05 -10.46
#